data_AF-A0A3M1ZRR8-F1
#
_entry.id   AF-A0A3M1ZRR8-F1
#
_cell.length_a   1.000
_cell.length_b   1.000
_cell.length_c   1.000
_cell.angle_alpha   90.00
_cell.angle_beta   90.00
_cell.angle_gamma   90.00
#
_symmetry.space_group_name_H-M   'P 1'
#
loop_
_entity.id
_entity.type
_entity.pdbx_description
1 polymer ?
#
loop_
_entity_poly.entity_id
_entity_poly.type
_entity_poly.pdbx_seq_one_letter_code
_entity_poly.pdbx_strand_id
1 'polypeptide(L)'
;MFRGFLLLFVTVPLIELYVLIKVGAGIGGVNTIVLCLLTAAIGGILIRWQGLRTLLDAQHQLSRGEIPADHALHGLMLVISGILLFTPGFITDSVGFLLLVPAFRRWIIHRFFPGPPTRGPGEDIIDIEILDDRHHLP
;
A
#
# COMPACT_ATOMS: atom_id res chain seq x y z
N MET A 1 23.08 1.37 9.27
CA MET A 1 21.78 1.18 8.56
C MET A 1 21.95 0.44 7.23
N PHE A 2 22.84 0.87 6.33
CA PHE A 2 23.06 0.23 5.01
C PHE A 2 23.39 -1.28 5.05
N ARG A 3 24.18 -1.73 6.04
CA ARG A 3 24.58 -3.14 6.20
C ARG A 3 23.39 -4.10 6.35
N GLY A 4 22.33 -3.68 7.05
CA GLY A 4 21.13 -4.51 7.27
C GLY A 4 20.29 -4.67 6.02
N PHE A 5 20.10 -3.59 5.26
CA PHE A 5 19.39 -3.64 3.97
C PHE A 5 20.12 -4.53 2.97
N LEU A 6 21.45 -4.41 2.87
CA LEU A 6 22.26 -5.23 1.99
C LEU A 6 22.13 -6.72 2.35
N LEU A 7 22.14 -7.05 3.65
CA LEU A 7 21.99 -8.43 4.11
C LEU A 7 20.61 -9.00 3.78
N LEU A 8 19.53 -8.22 3.96
CA LEU A 8 18.17 -8.62 3.56
C LEU A 8 18.07 -8.81 2.04
N PHE A 9 18.57 -7.84 1.27
CA PHE A 9 18.55 -7.86 -0.19
C PHE A 9 19.30 -9.04 -0.79
N VAL A 10 20.36 -9.53 -0.13
CA VAL A 10 21.09 -10.73 -0.57
C VAL A 10 20.40 -12.01 -0.07
N THR A 11 19.96 -12.03 1.19
CA THR A 11 19.44 -13.25 1.82
C THR A 11 18.08 -13.63 1.25
N VAL A 12 17.19 -12.66 1.00
CA VAL A 12 15.84 -12.94 0.49
C VAL A 12 15.87 -13.65 -0.87
N PRO A 13 16.57 -13.12 -1.91
CA PRO A 13 16.69 -13.82 -3.19
C PRO A 13 17.39 -15.18 -3.10
N LEU A 14 18.36 -15.35 -2.19
CA LEU A 14 19.01 -16.65 -1.98
C LEU A 14 18.04 -17.69 -1.42
N ILE A 15 17.20 -17.30 -0.47
CA ILE A 15 16.14 -18.18 0.07
C ILE A 15 15.13 -18.50 -1.04
N GLU A 16 14.72 -17.52 -1.84
CA GLU A 16 13.81 -17.76 -2.96
C GLU A 16 14.40 -18.73 -3.97
N LEU A 17 15.66 -18.53 -4.38
CA LEU A 17 16.33 -19.43 -5.30
C LEU A 17 16.38 -20.86 -4.76
N TYR A 18 16.67 -21.02 -3.46
CA TYR A 18 16.62 -22.33 -2.80
C TYR A 18 15.24 -22.97 -2.87
N VAL A 19 14.17 -22.21 -2.58
CA VAL A 19 12.79 -22.69 -2.64
C VAL A 19 12.40 -23.06 -4.08
N LEU A 20 12.71 -22.21 -5.06
CA LEU A 20 12.44 -22.47 -6.47
C LEU A 20 13.14 -23.74 -6.97
N ILE A 21 14.40 -23.95 -6.59
CA ILE A 21 15.14 -25.17 -6.94
C ILE A 21 14.48 -26.38 -6.27
N LYS A 22 14.11 -26.28 -5.00
CA LYS A 22 13.48 -27.40 -4.26
C LYS A 22 12.12 -27.79 -4.84
N VAL A 23 11.30 -26.80 -5.18
CA VAL A 23 10.00 -27.03 -5.85
C VAL A 23 10.24 -27.57 -7.27
N GLY A 24 11.16 -26.96 -8.02
CA GLY A 24 11.56 -27.41 -9.37
C GLY A 24 12.07 -28.85 -9.40
N ALA A 25 12.78 -29.29 -8.37
CA ALA A 25 13.20 -30.69 -8.24
C ALA A 25 12.03 -31.65 -7.93
N GLY A 26 10.97 -31.17 -7.28
CA GLY A 26 9.80 -31.97 -6.94
C GLY A 26 8.77 -32.11 -8.07
N ILE A 27 8.40 -30.99 -8.71
CA ILE A 27 7.33 -30.94 -9.72
C ILE A 27 7.83 -30.69 -11.15
N GLY A 28 9.14 -30.46 -11.32
CA GLY A 28 9.78 -30.12 -12.60
C GLY A 28 10.00 -28.61 -12.77
N GLY A 29 11.13 -28.25 -13.39
CA GLY A 29 11.51 -26.85 -13.62
C GLY A 29 10.52 -26.09 -14.50
N VAL A 30 10.02 -26.72 -15.57
CA VAL A 30 9.02 -26.11 -16.47
C VAL A 30 7.72 -25.79 -15.72
N ASN A 31 7.21 -26.74 -14.93
CA ASN A 31 6.00 -26.53 -14.13
C ASN A 31 6.18 -25.42 -13.10
N THR A 32 7.38 -25.30 -12.52
CA THR A 32 7.71 -24.22 -11.57
C THR A 32 7.70 -22.86 -12.25
N ILE A 33 8.28 -22.74 -13.44
CA ILE A 33 8.26 -21.51 -14.23
C ILE A 33 6.81 -21.13 -14.59
N VAL A 34 6.01 -22.09 -15.05
CA VAL A 34 4.58 -21.86 -15.37
C VAL A 34 3.82 -21.38 -14.14
N LEU A 35 4.05 -21.98 -12.97
CA LEU A 35 3.43 -21.54 -11.72
C LEU A 35 3.81 -20.11 -11.36
N CYS A 36 5.10 -19.75 -11.43
CA CYS A 36 5.57 -18.38 -11.18
C CYS A 36 4.97 -17.38 -12.18
N LEU A 37 4.82 -17.75 -13.46
CA LEU A 37 4.17 -16.89 -14.44
C LEU A 37 2.67 -16.75 -14.17
N LEU A 38 2.01 -17.82 -13.73
CA LEU A 38 0.60 -17.77 -13.35
C LEU A 38 0.37 -16.87 -12.13
N THR A 39 1.19 -16.98 -11.08
CA THR A 39 1.10 -16.12 -9.90
C THR A 39 1.34 -14.66 -10.28
N ALA A 40 2.39 -14.36 -11.05
CA ALA A 40 2.65 -13.02 -11.54
C ALA A 40 1.51 -12.46 -12.41
N ALA A 41 0.92 -13.28 -13.30
CA ALA A 41 -0.20 -12.87 -14.14
C ALA A 41 -1.47 -12.57 -13.34
N ILE A 42 -1.87 -13.47 -12.43
CA ILE A 42 -3.03 -13.27 -11.54
C ILE A 42 -2.83 -12.02 -10.69
N GLY A 43 -1.63 -11.87 -10.14
CA GLY A 43 -1.19 -10.68 -9.43
C GLY A 43 -1.36 -9.39 -10.22
N GLY A 44 -0.78 -9.35 -11.42
CA GLY A 44 -0.83 -8.22 -12.32
C GLY A 44 -2.26 -7.84 -12.72
N ILE A 45 -3.15 -8.81 -12.96
CA ILE A 45 -4.56 -8.57 -13.25
C ILE A 45 -5.24 -7.91 -12.03
N LEU A 46 -5.02 -8.44 -10.83
CA LEU A 46 -5.60 -7.86 -9.61
C LEU A 46 -5.08 -6.44 -9.34
N ILE A 47 -3.78 -6.21 -9.52
CA ILE A 47 -3.17 -4.88 -9.38
C ILE A 47 -3.81 -3.92 -10.38
N ARG A 48 -3.98 -4.33 -11.64
CA ARG A 48 -4.60 -3.49 -12.67
C ARG A 48 -6.04 -3.11 -12.29
N TRP A 49 -6.83 -4.06 -11.81
CA TRP A 49 -8.22 -3.81 -11.41
C TRP A 49 -8.33 -2.92 -10.16
N GLN A 50 -7.53 -3.21 -9.12
CA GLN A 50 -7.56 -2.44 -7.87
C GLN A 50 -6.91 -1.06 -8.03
N GLY A 51 -5.83 -0.98 -8.82
CA GLY A 51 -5.12 0.26 -9.14
C GLY A 51 -6.01 1.23 -9.89
N LEU A 52 -6.72 0.78 -10.93
CA LEU A 52 -7.62 1.65 -11.69
C LEU A 52 -8.75 2.21 -10.81
N ARG A 53 -9.36 1.39 -9.95
CA ARG A 53 -10.37 1.84 -8.99
C ARG A 53 -9.82 2.90 -8.05
N THR A 54 -8.64 2.65 -7.47
CA THR A 54 -7.98 3.58 -6.53
C THR A 54 -7.65 4.91 -7.21
N LEU A 55 -7.23 4.89 -8.47
CA LEU A 55 -6.96 6.10 -9.26
C LEU A 55 -8.24 6.88 -9.58
N LEU A 56 -9.32 6.21 -9.95
CA LEU A 56 -10.62 6.85 -10.21
C LEU A 56 -11.15 7.52 -8.93
N ASP A 57 -11.13 6.82 -7.81
CA ASP A 57 -11.57 7.35 -6.52
C ASP A 57 -10.72 8.57 -6.09
N ALA A 58 -9.40 8.51 -6.29
CA ALA A 58 -8.51 9.62 -6.02
C ALA A 58 -8.81 10.83 -6.92
N GLN A 59 -9.07 10.62 -8.21
CA GLN A 59 -9.46 11.71 -9.12
C GLN A 59 -10.81 12.34 -8.70
N HIS A 60 -11.77 11.52 -8.27
CA HIS A 60 -13.05 12.03 -7.78
C HIS A 60 -12.89 12.91 -6.53
N GLN A 61 -12.06 12.53 -5.55
CA GLN A 61 -11.78 13.35 -4.37
C GLN A 61 -11.07 14.65 -4.72
N LEU A 62 -10.06 14.58 -5.59
CA LEU A 62 -9.36 15.77 -6.08
C LEU A 62 -10.30 16.73 -6.80
N SER A 63 -11.27 16.22 -7.57
CA SER A 63 -12.26 17.05 -8.25
C SER A 63 -13.21 17.80 -7.28
N ARG A 64 -13.31 17.31 -6.04
CA ARG A 64 -14.07 17.96 -4.95
C ARG A 64 -13.20 18.88 -4.08
N GLY A 65 -11.92 19.05 -4.40
CA GLY A 65 -10.98 19.82 -3.58
C GLY A 65 -10.51 19.08 -2.33
N GLU A 66 -10.80 17.78 -2.19
CA GLU A 66 -10.35 16.95 -1.07
C GLU A 66 -8.99 16.31 -1.38
N ILE A 67 -8.09 16.24 -0.40
CA ILE A 67 -6.78 15.59 -0.56
C ILE A 67 -6.93 14.07 -0.32
N PRO A 68 -6.66 13.19 -1.30
CA PRO A 68 -6.92 11.76 -1.21
C PRO A 68 -5.79 10.99 -0.51
N ALA A 69 -5.49 11.34 0.74
CA ALA A 69 -4.36 10.76 1.50
C ALA A 69 -4.45 9.23 1.65
N ASP A 70 -5.63 8.71 1.98
CA ASP A 70 -5.84 7.26 2.16
C ASP A 70 -5.71 6.49 0.84
N HIS A 71 -6.22 7.05 -0.26
CA HIS A 71 -6.10 6.44 -1.58
C HIS A 71 -4.66 6.44 -2.09
N ALA A 72 -3.87 7.48 -1.77
CA ALA A 72 -2.45 7.52 -2.09
C ALA A 72 -1.68 6.39 -1.39
N LEU A 73 -1.96 6.13 -0.10
CA LEU A 73 -1.32 5.06 0.65
C LEU A 73 -1.73 3.68 0.13
N HIS A 74 -3.02 3.49 -0.19
CA HIS A 74 -3.47 2.28 -0.87
C HIS A 74 -2.80 2.06 -2.24
N GLY A 75 -2.64 3.13 -3.02
CA GLY A 75 -1.92 3.10 -4.30
C GLY A 75 -0.46 2.71 -4.13
N LEU A 76 0.23 3.27 -3.13
CA LEU A 76 1.62 2.91 -2.81
C LEU A 76 1.75 1.42 -2.44
N MET A 77 0.85 0.91 -1.59
CA MET A 77 0.86 -0.51 -1.22
C MET A 77 0.61 -1.42 -2.42
N LEU A 78 -0.25 -1.02 -3.37
CA LEU A 78 -0.46 -1.77 -4.63
C LEU A 78 0.80 -1.78 -5.49
N VAL A 79 1.54 -0.66 -5.59
CA VAL A 79 2.81 -0.58 -6.32
C VAL A 79 3.86 -1.48 -5.67
N ILE A 80 4.01 -1.43 -4.35
CA ILE A 80 4.93 -2.30 -3.60
C ILE A 80 4.57 -3.77 -3.84
N SER A 81 3.29 -4.11 -3.79
CA SER A 81 2.81 -5.46 -4.12
C SER A 81 3.25 -5.85 -5.53
N GLY A 82 3.04 -4.99 -6.54
CA GLY A 82 3.45 -5.27 -7.91
C GLY A 82 4.95 -5.52 -8.08
N ILE A 83 5.79 -4.74 -7.39
CA ILE A 83 7.24 -4.97 -7.39
C ILE A 83 7.58 -6.34 -6.78
N LEU A 84 6.89 -6.71 -5.70
CA LEU A 84 7.07 -8.02 -5.06
C LEU A 84 6.66 -9.16 -6.02
N LEU A 85 5.46 -9.15 -6.59
CA LEU A 85 4.99 -10.21 -7.51
C LEU A 85 5.74 -10.27 -8.85
N PHE A 86 6.41 -9.19 -9.25
CA PHE A 86 7.28 -9.21 -10.43
C PHE A 86 8.55 -10.03 -10.19
N THR A 87 8.99 -10.14 -8.93
CA THR A 87 10.19 -10.87 -8.56
C THR A 87 9.80 -12.35 -8.37
N PRO A 88 10.10 -13.26 -9.31
CA PRO A 88 9.62 -14.63 -9.25
C PRO A 88 10.14 -15.33 -7.98
N GLY A 89 9.24 -15.58 -7.03
CA GLY A 89 9.56 -16.07 -5.70
C GLY A 89 8.30 -16.59 -5.00
N PHE A 90 8.33 -17.78 -4.41
CA PHE A 90 7.13 -18.29 -3.72
C PHE A 90 6.81 -17.49 -2.45
N ILE A 91 7.83 -17.04 -1.73
CA ILE A 91 7.65 -16.27 -0.50
C ILE A 91 7.24 -14.84 -0.86
N THR A 92 7.92 -14.24 -1.83
CA THR A 92 7.70 -12.88 -2.30
C THR A 92 6.33 -12.74 -2.96
N ASP A 93 5.90 -13.73 -3.76
CA ASP A 93 4.54 -13.81 -4.30
C ASP A 93 3.52 -13.88 -3.17
N SER A 94 3.75 -14.71 -2.14
CA SER A 94 2.83 -14.83 -1.00
C SER A 94 2.67 -13.52 -0.24
N VAL A 95 3.78 -12.82 0.03
CA VAL A 95 3.76 -11.50 0.69
C VAL A 95 3.08 -10.47 -0.21
N GLY A 96 3.40 -10.49 -1.50
CA GLY A 96 2.79 -9.63 -2.50
C GLY A 96 1.28 -9.79 -2.57
N PHE A 97 0.79 -11.04 -2.64
CA PHE A 97 -0.63 -11.35 -2.62
C PHE A 97 -1.30 -10.93 -1.32
N LEU A 98 -0.62 -11.11 -0.18
CA LEU A 98 -1.12 -10.67 1.12
C LEU A 98 -1.33 -9.16 1.17
N LEU A 99 -0.40 -8.36 0.62
CA LEU A 99 -0.59 -6.91 0.47
C LEU A 99 -1.67 -6.56 -0.55
N LEU A 100 -1.96 -7.44 -1.50
CA LEU A 100 -3.05 -7.27 -2.46
C LEU A 100 -4.43 -7.40 -1.82
N VAL A 101 -4.54 -8.06 -0.66
CA VAL A 101 -5.79 -8.21 0.10
C VAL A 101 -6.20 -6.86 0.71
N PRO A 102 -7.35 -6.28 0.32
CA PRO A 102 -7.76 -4.96 0.80
C PRO A 102 -7.93 -4.89 2.33
N ALA A 103 -8.39 -5.98 2.94
CA ALA A 103 -8.52 -6.08 4.39
C ALA A 103 -7.16 -5.97 5.10
N PHE A 104 -6.14 -6.63 4.57
CA PHE A 104 -4.80 -6.59 5.14
C PHE A 104 -4.15 -5.21 4.94
N ARG A 105 -4.35 -4.56 3.79
CA ARG A 105 -3.91 -3.18 3.59
C ARG A 105 -4.51 -2.22 4.61
N ARG A 106 -5.84 -2.26 4.79
CA ARG A 106 -6.52 -1.39 5.75
C ARG A 106 -6.03 -1.62 7.17
N TRP A 107 -5.77 -2.88 7.54
CA TRP A 107 -5.21 -3.22 8.85
C TRP A 107 -3.81 -2.63 9.06
N ILE A 108 -2.91 -2.76 8.08
CA ILE A 108 -1.57 -2.15 8.14
C ILE A 108 -1.68 -0.63 8.24
N ILE A 109 -2.49 -0.01 7.39
CA ILE A 109 -2.65 1.45 7.36
C ILE A 109 -3.14 1.95 8.71
N HIS A 110 -4.21 1.36 9.26
CA HIS A 110 -4.74 1.78 10.55
C HIS A 110 -3.76 1.54 11.70
N ARG A 111 -2.92 0.51 11.62
CA ARG A 111 -1.93 0.18 12.65
C ARG A 111 -0.73 1.13 12.65
N PHE A 112 -0.23 1.50 11.48
CA PHE A 112 1.00 2.30 11.34
C PHE A 112 0.74 3.78 11.11
N PHE A 113 -0.41 4.11 10.52
CA PHE A 113 -0.89 5.47 10.26
C PHE A 113 -2.30 5.62 10.87
N PRO A 114 -2.42 5.70 12.20
CA PRO A 114 -3.67 6.12 12.82
C PRO A 114 -4.03 7.50 12.25
N GLY A 115 -5.22 7.61 11.66
CA GLY A 115 -5.70 8.87 11.10
C GLY A 115 -5.65 9.99 12.15
N PRO A 116 -5.57 11.26 11.71
CA PRO A 116 -5.61 12.39 12.64
C PRO A 116 -6.85 12.24 13.54
N PRO A 117 -6.73 12.51 14.86
CA PRO A 117 -7.86 12.40 15.76
C PRO A 117 -9.01 13.21 15.16
N THR A 118 -10.16 12.57 14.95
CA THR A 118 -11.38 13.25 14.54
C THR A 118 -11.66 14.31 15.60
N ARG A 119 -11.38 15.58 15.27
CA ARG A 119 -11.86 16.71 16.05
C ARG A 119 -13.38 16.57 16.12
N GLY A 120 -13.89 16.50 17.35
CA GLY A 120 -15.31 16.32 17.60
C GLY A 120 -16.12 17.45 16.95
N PRO A 121 -17.40 17.23 16.63
CA PRO A 121 -18.28 18.28 16.10
C PRO A 121 -18.43 19.38 17.15
N GLY A 122 -17.66 20.47 17.04
CA GLY A 122 -17.72 21.58 18.00
C GLY A 122 -16.47 22.46 18.11
N GLU A 123 -15.31 22.06 17.57
CA GLU A 123 -14.06 22.86 17.68
C GLU A 123 -13.85 23.86 16.52
N ASP A 124 -14.78 23.91 15.56
CA ASP A 124 -14.78 24.85 14.42
C ASP A 124 -15.53 26.17 14.71
N ILE A 125 -15.87 26.44 15.97
CA ILE A 125 -16.33 27.78 16.36
C ILE A 125 -15.08 28.62 16.61
N ILE A 126 -14.62 29.28 15.56
CA ILE A 126 -13.76 30.45 15.69
C ILE A 126 -14.63 31.48 16.44
N ASP A 127 -14.44 31.58 17.75
CA ASP A 127 -14.92 32.72 18.52
C ASP A 127 -14.21 33.95 17.94
N ILE A 128 -14.86 34.60 16.98
CA ILE A 128 -14.55 35.98 16.65
C ILE A 128 -15.02 36.75 17.86
N GLU A 129 -14.15 36.86 18.86
CA GLU A 129 -14.28 37.83 19.92
C GLU A 129 -14.28 39.19 19.21
N ILE A 130 -15.49 39.71 18.98
CA ILE A 130 -15.69 41.07 18.51
C ILE A 130 -15.03 41.93 19.59
N LEU A 131 -13.83 42.42 19.28
CA LEU A 131 -13.25 43.56 19.98
C LEU A 131 -14.27 44.69 19.86
N ASP A 132 -15.10 44.81 20.89
CA ASP A 132 -15.97 45.95 21.16
C ASP A 132 -15.03 47.14 21.37
N ASP A 133 -14.61 47.75 20.26
CA ASP A 133 -13.89 49.02 20.24
C ASP A 133 -14.91 50.14 20.54
N ARG A 134 -15.57 50.02 21.69
CA ARG A 134 -16.28 51.10 22.37
C ARG A 134 -15.35 51.74 23.39
N HIS A 135 -14.26 52.30 22.89
CA HIS A 135 -13.65 53.46 23.54
C HIS A 135 -14.28 54.75 22.99
N HIS A 136 -15.40 55.10 23.63
CA HIS A 136 -15.77 56.45 24.04
C HIS A 136 -15.22 57.64 23.22
N LEU A 137 -16.07 58.15 22.32
CA LEU A 137 -16.28 59.59 22.13
C LEU A 137 -16.64 60.25 23.48
N PRO A 138 -16.25 61.52 23.74
CA PRO A 138 -16.58 62.67 22.89
C PRO A 138 -15.40 63.48 22.32
#